data_AF-A0A5N9CVM4-F1
#
_entry.id   AF-A0A5N9CVM4-F1
#
_cell.length_a   1.000
_cell.length_b   1.000
_cell.length_c   1.000
_cell.angle_alpha   90.00
_cell.angle_beta   90.00
_cell.angle_gamma   90.00
#
_symmetry.space_group_name_H-M   'P 1'
#
loop_
_entity.id
_entity.type
_entity.pdbx_description
1 polymer ?
#
loop_
_entity_poly.entity_id
_entity_poly.type
_entity_poly.pdbx_seq_one_letter_code
_entity_poly.pdbx_strand_id
1 'polypeptide(L)' 'DRGYSREGVEKEYAVHDTHMALVEARRKDIIPFCLTVDKAGHDYLKSMCGDMGYEVLTDIWSLPERLPMLYRQLTAIR' A
#
# COMPACT_ATOMS: atom_id res chain seq x y z
N ASP A 1 8.73 -16.06 25.65
CA ASP A 1 8.68 -14.63 25.37
C ASP A 1 9.96 -14.22 24.66
N ARG A 2 9.98 -14.27 23.32
CA ARG A 2 11.19 -13.96 22.52
C ARG A 2 11.17 -12.46 22.26
N GLY A 3 12.18 -11.75 22.77
CA GLY A 3 12.26 -10.28 22.78
C GLY A 3 12.32 -9.63 21.41
N TYR A 4 11.19 -9.62 20.69
CA TYR A 4 10.99 -8.86 19.46
C TYR A 4 10.50 -7.43 19.70
N SER A 5 10.19 -7.07 20.95
CA SER A 5 9.71 -5.74 21.32
C SER A 5 10.86 -4.71 21.37
N ARG A 6 11.48 -4.45 20.22
CA ARG A 6 12.12 -3.17 19.92
C ARG A 6 11.22 -2.48 18.90
N GLU A 7 10.71 -1.30 19.25
CA GLU A 7 9.65 -0.55 18.52
C GLU A 7 9.93 -0.23 17.03
N GLY A 8 11.07 -0.65 16.47
CA GLY A 8 11.39 -0.56 15.04
C GLY A 8 11.36 -1.90 14.27
N VAL A 9 11.66 -3.03 14.93
CA VAL A 9 11.77 -4.35 14.27
C VAL A 9 10.41 -4.84 13.81
N GLU A 10 9.37 -4.63 14.62
CA GLU A 10 7.99 -5.02 14.28
C GLU A 10 7.46 -4.22 13.08
N LYS A 11 7.83 -2.93 12.96
CA LYS A 11 7.41 -2.09 11.82
C LYS A 11 8.07 -2.53 10.53
N GLU A 12 9.39 -2.76 10.55
CA GLU A 12 10.14 -3.25 9.39
C GLU A 12 9.62 -4.63 8.94
N TYR A 13 9.36 -5.52 9.91
CA TYR A 13 8.76 -6.82 9.63
C TYR A 13 7.40 -6.67 8.94
N ALA A 14 6.50 -5.82 9.47
CA ALA A 14 5.18 -5.62 8.89
C ALA A 14 5.23 -5.06 7.45
N VAL A 15 6.19 -4.17 7.16
CA VAL A 15 6.43 -3.64 5.81
C VAL A 15 6.83 -4.77 4.85
N HIS A 16 7.77 -5.62 5.25
CA HIS A 16 8.22 -6.75 4.41
C HIS A 16 7.16 -7.83 4.23
N ASP A 17 6.42 -8.15 5.29
CA ASP A 17 5.33 -9.13 5.25
C ASP A 17 4.24 -8.68 4.27
N THR A 18 3.83 -7.40 4.37
CA THR A 18 2.85 -6.81 3.44
C THR A 18 3.40 -6.77 2.02
N HIS A 19 4.67 -6.42 1.82
CA HIS A 19 5.31 -6.45 0.50
C HIS A 19 5.20 -7.84 -0.16
N MET A 20 5.52 -8.89 0.60
CA MET A 20 5.40 -10.27 0.10
C MET A 20 3.95 -10.62 -0.24
N ALA A 21 2.97 -10.21 0.57
CA ALA A 21 1.56 -10.41 0.27
C ALA A 21 1.12 -9.73 -1.05
N LEU A 22 1.63 -8.52 -1.33
CA LEU A 22 1.37 -7.79 -2.58
C LEU A 22 1.99 -8.51 -3.79
N VAL A 23 3.22 -9.02 -3.66
CA VAL A 23 3.89 -9.83 -4.69
C VAL A 23 3.09 -11.10 -4.98
N GLU A 24 2.58 -11.78 -3.94
CA GLU A 24 1.75 -12.96 -4.09
C GLU A 24 0.40 -12.67 -4.75
N ALA A 25 -0.23 -11.53 -4.45
CA ALA A 25 -1.45 -11.11 -5.12
C ALA A 25 -1.22 -10.93 -6.63
N ARG A 26 -0.13 -10.27 -7.02
CA ARG A 26 0.26 -10.11 -8.42
C ARG A 26 0.47 -11.44 -9.13
N ARG A 27 1.08 -12.43 -8.46
CA ARG A 27 1.26 -13.80 -9.00
C ARG A 27 -0.07 -14.54 -9.21
N LYS A 28 -1.16 -14.07 -8.61
CA LYS A 28 -2.52 -14.59 -8.77
C LYS A 28 -3.37 -13.74 -9.72
N ASP A 29 -2.73 -12.90 -10.55
CA ASP A 29 -3.39 -11.96 -11.46
C ASP A 29 -4.35 -10.97 -10.75
N ILE A 30 -4.13 -10.73 -9.46
CA ILE A 30 -4.82 -9.68 -8.70
C ILE A 30 -4.00 -8.40 -8.87
N ILE A 31 -4.68 -7.29 -9.16
CA ILE A 31 -4.06 -5.95 -9.29
C ILE A 31 -4.27 -5.20 -7.97
N PRO A 32 -3.31 -5.24 -7.03
CA PRO A 32 -3.40 -4.45 -5.82
C PRO A 32 -3.08 -2.98 -6.11
N PHE A 33 -3.69 -2.08 -5.33
CA PHE A 33 -3.40 -0.65 -5.32
C PHE A 33 -3.57 -0.13 -3.89
N CYS A 34 -2.64 0.69 -3.42
CA CYS A 34 -2.72 1.28 -2.08
C CYS A 34 -3.19 2.74 -2.15
N LEU A 35 -4.25 3.08 -1.42
CA LEU A 35 -4.71 4.44 -1.23
C LEU A 35 -4.64 4.78 0.26
N THR A 36 -3.94 5.84 0.64
CA THR A 36 -3.73 6.21 2.03
C THR A 36 -3.87 7.71 2.25
N VAL A 37 -4.14 8.14 3.48
CA VAL A 37 -4.06 9.55 3.92
C VAL A 37 -2.83 9.83 4.78
N ASP A 38 -1.96 8.83 4.95
CA ASP A 38 -0.74 8.96 5.74
C ASP A 38 0.36 9.69 4.95
N LYS A 39 0.49 10.98 5.23
CA LYS A 39 1.52 11.86 4.65
C LYS A 39 2.93 11.56 5.14
N ALA A 40 3.07 10.94 6.32
CA ALA A 40 4.38 10.62 6.90
C ALA A 40 4.94 9.29 6.35
N GLY A 41 4.16 8.56 5.57
CA GLY A 41 4.49 7.20 5.17
C GLY A 41 5.35 7.02 3.93
N HIS A 42 5.89 8.09 3.35
CA HIS A 42 6.53 8.02 2.03
C HIS A 42 7.62 6.94 1.94
N ASP A 43 8.48 6.84 2.96
CA ASP A 43 9.60 5.89 2.97
C ASP A 43 9.12 4.43 3.09
N TYR A 44 8.19 4.16 4.01
CA TYR A 44 7.69 2.80 4.19
C TYR A 44 6.74 2.38 3.06
N LEU A 45 5.93 3.28 2.51
CA LEU A 45 5.02 2.98 1.40
C LEU A 45 5.81 2.59 0.17
N LYS A 46 6.92 3.28 -0.11
CA LYS A 46 7.81 2.90 -1.21
C LYS A 46 8.40 1.50 -1.01
N SER A 47 8.88 1.20 0.20
CA SER A 47 9.41 -0.14 0.51
C SER A 47 8.33 -1.23 0.46
N MET A 48 7.13 -0.94 0.95
CA MET A 48 6.02 -1.87 1.03
C MET A 48 5.43 -2.15 -0.35
N CYS A 49 5.14 -1.11 -1.12
CA CYS A 49 4.49 -1.22 -2.42
C CYS A 49 5.45 -1.65 -3.53
N GLY A 50 6.75 -1.34 -3.43
CA GLY A 50 7.72 -1.61 -4.50
C GLY A 50 7.25 -0.97 -5.82
N ASP A 51 7.12 -1.79 -6.86
CA ASP A 51 6.61 -1.35 -8.17
C ASP A 51 5.07 -1.25 -8.25
N MET A 52 4.34 -1.64 -7.19
CA MET A 52 2.89 -1.49 -7.13
C MET A 52 2.51 -0.01 -6.98
N GLY A 53 1.50 0.43 -7.73
CA GLY A 53 0.94 1.77 -7.61
C GLY A 53 0.36 2.05 -6.22
N TYR A 54 0.69 3.23 -5.69
CA TYR A 54 0.05 3.77 -4.50
C TYR A 54 -0.20 5.27 -4.64
N GLU A 55 -1.12 5.79 -3.85
CA GLU A 55 -1.43 7.20 -3.78
C GLU A 55 -1.67 7.66 -2.35
N VAL A 56 -1.10 8.82 -2.01
CA VAL A 56 -1.28 9.50 -0.74
C VAL A 56 -2.22 10.69 -0.95
N LEU A 57 -3.41 10.62 -0.37
CA LEU A 57 -4.37 11.70 -0.36
C LEU A 57 -4.04 12.71 0.72
N THR A 58 -4.01 13.98 0.33
CA THR A 58 -3.76 15.07 1.27
C THR A 58 -4.97 15.43 2.11
N ASP A 59 -6.17 15.07 1.65
CA ASP A 59 -7.46 15.35 2.26
C ASP A 59 -8.39 14.15 2.11
N ILE A 60 -8.93 13.67 3.24
CA ILE A 60 -9.86 12.54 3.27
C ILE A 60 -11.19 12.87 2.56
N TRP A 61 -11.59 14.14 2.54
CA TRP A 61 -12.82 14.57 1.89
C TRP A 61 -12.76 14.48 0.35
N SER A 62 -11.57 14.29 -0.22
CA SER A 62 -11.39 14.03 -1.65
C SER A 62 -11.74 12.60 -2.09
N LEU A 63 -11.91 11.67 -1.14
CA LEU A 63 -12.18 10.26 -1.43
C LEU A 63 -13.39 10.01 -2.35
N PRO A 64 -14.56 10.66 -2.14
CA PRO A 64 -15.74 10.41 -2.98
C PRO A 64 -15.51 10.74 -4.46
N GLU A 65 -14.68 11.74 -4.75
CA GLU A 65 -14.30 12.09 -6.14
C GLU A 65 -13.19 11.18 -6.66
N ARG A 66 -12.20 10.85 -5.83
CA ARG A 66 -11.02 10.08 -6.25
C ARG A 66 -11.33 8.61 -6.51
N LEU A 67 -12.12 7.95 -5.66
CA LEU A 67 -12.39 6.52 -5.76
C LEU A 67 -12.97 6.09 -7.12
N PRO A 68 -13.99 6.80 -7.69
CA PRO A 68 -14.47 6.50 -9.04
C PRO A 68 -13.40 6.66 -10.13
N MET A 69 -12.52 7.67 -10.01
CA MET A 69 -11.42 7.86 -10.97
C MET A 69 -10.43 6.70 -10.92
N LEU A 70 -10.04 6.31 -9.72
CA LEU A 70 -9.13 5.19 -9.49
C LEU A 70 -9.73 3.89 -10.02
N TYR A 71 -11.00 3.62 -9.74
CA TYR A 71 -11.69 2.44 -10.24
C TYR A 71 -11.68 2.37 -11.77
N ARG A 72 -11.99 3.49 -12.45
CA ARG A 72 -11.91 3.57 -13.92
C ARG A 72 -10.49 3.29 -14.42
N GLN A 73 -9.47 3.85 -13.79
CA GLN A 73 -8.08 3.62 -14.19
C GLN A 73 -7.68 2.15 -14.05
N LEU A 74 -8.02 1.51 -12.92
CA LEU A 74 -7.68 0.11 -12.64
C LEU A 74 -8.46 -0.88 -13.49
N THR A 75 -9.67 -0.53 -13.95
CA THR A 75 -10.53 -1.43 -14.74
C THR A 75 -10.46 -1.18 -16.25
N ALA A 76 -9.96 -0.01 -16.68
CA ALA A 76 -9.69 0.29 -18.09
C ALA A 76 -8.47 -0.47 -18.63
N ILE A 77 -7.57 -0.90 -17.75
CA ILE A 77 -6.48 -1.82 -18.08
C ILE A 77 -7.06 -3.24 -18.11
N ARG A 78 -7.64 -3.62 -19.24
CA ARG A 78 -7.94 -5.00 -19.60
C ARG A 78 -7.45 -5.27 -21.01
#